data_AF-A0A7X1GUA7-F1
#
_entry.id   AF-A0A7X1GUA7-F1
#
_cell.length_a   1.000
_cell.length_b   1.000
_cell.length_c   1.000
_cell.angle_alpha   90.00
_cell.angle_beta   90.00
_cell.angle_gamma   90.00
#
_symmetry.space_group_name_H-M   'P 1'
#
loop_
_entity.id
_entity.type
_entity.pdbx_description
1 polymer ?
#
loop_
_entity_poly.entity_id
_entity_poly.type
_entity_poly.pdbx_seq_one_letter_code
_entity_poly.pdbx_strand_id
1 'polypeptide(L)'
;MLHPPLSKTRSNTARFTRAADMALLLGLSISILLFSTYARAENRTTQWHHFEHLVDFIRMEDRQDPLVEFTQTREGLDAALSQENRRFISQNEGLLEDIRTELKGNDLNWKLRQATTRLMVVPEAHPDYAALFERYCYAVIDYVLQETRLPNPYQAITTLDGPPADPIRSEDEGITAYLVHNVADVYSEEYEFFAAIDNDRSIRITLDNRTYRGEIGSYSSFLVVDEDRQYRFEHNPYTLWRNSAEDPLNVLIAPVEETLHIALRDATEGAIKSRLTDQPPSTRADMEAVVEEWLAIEEAAVGGLVSALLPEILDRILDGDSTADVMRTLAERHAFDKYRYLDQGIEVVNTIGIQSTIAVYLEQTHHFKAMLASPPSDGTATADEETPDAVTNEPAA
;
A
#
# COMPACT_ATOMS: atom_id res chain seq x y z
N MET A 1 -17.54 60.82 52.10
CA MET A 1 -17.57 62.31 52.09
C MET A 1 -16.98 62.80 50.78
N LEU A 2 -17.49 63.91 50.24
CA LEU A 2 -16.89 64.79 49.20
C LEU A 2 -16.54 64.21 47.81
N HIS A 3 -17.03 64.92 46.77
CA HIS A 3 -16.58 64.93 45.37
C HIS A 3 -16.01 66.35 45.03
N PRO A 4 -15.46 66.64 43.82
CA PRO A 4 -14.72 65.76 42.89
C PRO A 4 -13.21 66.13 42.87
N PRO A 5 -12.62 67.07 42.07
CA PRO A 5 -13.09 67.88 40.93
C PRO A 5 -12.62 67.35 39.54
N LEU A 6 -12.64 68.21 38.50
CA LEU A 6 -12.31 67.98 37.08
C LEU A 6 -10.99 68.68 36.65
N SER A 7 -10.42 68.27 35.51
CA SER A 7 -9.83 69.22 34.54
C SER A 7 -10.13 68.78 33.09
N LYS A 8 -10.01 69.70 32.11
CA LYS A 8 -10.36 69.48 30.68
C LYS A 8 -9.39 70.19 29.74
N THR A 9 -8.93 69.49 28.70
CA THR A 9 -8.54 70.08 27.39
C THR A 9 -8.62 68.97 26.34
N ARG A 10 -9.66 68.94 25.50
CA ARG A 10 -9.82 69.63 24.20
C ARG A 10 -8.90 69.10 23.07
N SER A 11 -9.58 68.45 22.12
CA SER A 11 -9.19 68.10 20.75
C SER A 11 -8.20 69.02 20.02
N ASN A 12 -7.44 68.41 19.11
CA ASN A 12 -7.24 69.00 17.77
C ASN A 12 -7.31 67.94 16.68
N THR A 13 -7.88 68.31 15.53
CA THR A 13 -8.08 67.42 14.37
C THR A 13 -6.94 67.50 13.37
N ALA A 14 -6.50 66.36 12.84
CA ALA A 14 -5.65 66.30 11.65
C ALA A 14 -6.12 65.18 10.71
N ARG A 15 -7.02 65.50 9.77
CA ARG A 15 -7.19 64.70 8.55
C ARG A 15 -6.13 65.16 7.55
N PHE A 16 -5.17 64.32 7.20
CA PHE A 16 -4.50 64.44 5.90
C PHE A 16 -4.22 63.06 5.28
N THR A 17 -4.68 62.97 4.04
CA THR A 17 -4.58 61.89 3.06
C THR A 17 -3.23 61.18 2.95
N ARG A 18 -3.25 59.85 2.75
CA ARG A 18 -2.29 59.12 1.90
C ARG A 18 -2.88 57.79 1.36
N ALA A 19 -3.68 57.89 0.30
CA ALA A 19 -4.10 56.74 -0.49
C ALA A 19 -3.03 56.37 -1.53
N ALA A 20 -1.80 56.13 -1.06
CA ALA A 20 -0.61 55.94 -1.91
C ALA A 20 0.24 54.73 -1.50
N ASP A 21 0.42 54.52 -0.19
CA ASP A 21 1.36 53.51 0.33
C ASP A 21 0.83 52.05 0.20
N MET A 22 -0.45 51.87 -0.13
CA MET A 22 -1.09 50.56 -0.25
C MET A 22 -0.84 49.87 -1.62
N ALA A 23 -0.48 50.62 -2.66
CA ALA A 23 -0.22 50.06 -3.99
C ALA A 23 1.11 49.28 -4.06
N LEU A 24 2.13 49.71 -3.30
CA LEU A 24 3.45 49.07 -3.31
C LEU A 24 3.44 47.69 -2.62
N LEU A 25 2.61 47.53 -1.58
CA LEU A 25 2.52 46.29 -0.81
C LEU A 25 1.78 45.16 -1.56
N LEU A 26 0.74 45.47 -2.34
CA LEU A 26 0.10 44.46 -3.19
C LEU A 26 1.02 43.99 -4.33
N GLY A 27 1.80 44.89 -4.93
CA GLY A 27 2.77 44.53 -5.96
C GLY A 27 3.80 43.52 -5.46
N LEU A 28 4.41 43.78 -4.30
CA LEU A 28 5.42 42.88 -3.72
C LEU A 28 4.83 41.52 -3.30
N SER A 29 3.61 41.49 -2.78
CA SER A 29 2.95 40.27 -2.31
C SER A 29 2.67 39.29 -3.46
N ILE A 30 2.26 39.79 -4.62
CA ILE A 30 1.99 38.97 -5.81
C ILE A 30 3.31 38.42 -6.39
N SER A 31 4.39 39.21 -6.40
CA SER A 31 5.71 38.73 -6.82
C SER A 31 6.27 37.63 -5.91
N ILE A 32 6.06 37.71 -4.59
CA ILE A 32 6.49 36.66 -3.66
C ILE A 32 5.69 35.36 -3.86
N LEU A 33 4.37 35.46 -4.08
CA LEU A 33 3.56 34.29 -4.41
C LEU A 33 4.01 33.63 -5.72
N LEU A 34 4.24 34.41 -6.79
CA LEU A 34 4.72 33.89 -8.07
C LEU A 34 6.14 33.29 -7.98
N PHE A 35 7.04 33.87 -7.18
CA PHE A 35 8.34 33.24 -6.92
C PHE A 35 8.22 31.97 -6.08
N SER A 36 7.27 31.87 -5.15
CA SER A 36 7.04 30.65 -4.37
C SER A 36 6.49 29.50 -5.22
N THR A 37 5.70 29.78 -6.27
CA THR A 37 5.26 28.76 -7.23
C THR A 37 6.36 28.39 -8.23
N TYR A 38 7.15 29.37 -8.74
CA TYR A 38 8.27 29.07 -9.64
C TYR A 38 9.40 28.30 -8.97
N ALA A 39 9.82 28.68 -7.75
CA ALA A 39 10.85 27.95 -7.00
C ALA A 39 10.42 26.52 -6.64
N ARG A 40 9.11 26.28 -6.42
CA ARG A 40 8.56 24.93 -6.21
C ARG A 40 8.44 24.12 -7.52
N ALA A 41 8.48 24.77 -8.69
CA ALA A 41 8.54 24.10 -9.98
C ALA A 41 9.98 23.73 -10.39
N GLU A 42 10.94 24.68 -10.29
CA GLU A 42 12.36 24.42 -10.61
C GLU A 42 12.98 23.34 -9.72
N ASN A 43 12.53 23.23 -8.46
CA ASN A 43 12.99 22.22 -7.51
C ASN A 43 12.28 20.85 -7.64
N ARG A 44 11.32 20.70 -8.56
CA ARG A 44 10.69 19.40 -8.91
C ARG A 44 11.31 18.77 -10.15
N THR A 45 11.79 19.57 -11.10
CA THR A 45 12.54 19.08 -12.27
C THR A 45 13.93 18.53 -11.91
N THR A 46 14.44 18.78 -10.71
CA THR A 46 15.75 18.30 -10.23
C THR A 46 15.72 16.89 -9.60
N GLN A 47 14.55 16.26 -9.52
CA GLN A 47 14.27 15.11 -8.64
C GLN A 47 14.55 13.73 -9.29
N TRP A 48 14.85 13.70 -10.59
CA TRP A 48 15.04 12.48 -11.42
C TRP A 48 16.50 12.19 -11.78
N HIS A 49 17.42 12.43 -10.84
CA HIS A 49 18.85 12.23 -11.05
C HIS A 49 19.46 11.46 -9.89
N HIS A 50 20.54 10.73 -10.16
CA HIS A 50 21.31 9.96 -9.18
C HIS A 50 20.63 8.68 -8.66
N PHE A 51 20.06 7.90 -9.59
CA PHE A 51 19.52 6.54 -9.38
C PHE A 51 20.35 5.45 -10.05
N GLU A 52 21.55 5.75 -10.56
CA GLU A 52 22.35 4.84 -11.41
C GLU A 52 22.75 3.53 -10.69
N HIS A 53 22.84 3.56 -9.36
CA HIS A 53 23.13 2.40 -8.52
C HIS A 53 21.89 1.72 -7.91
N LEU A 54 20.67 2.21 -8.17
CA LEU A 54 19.46 1.72 -7.53
C LEU A 54 19.23 0.22 -7.83
N VAL A 55 19.37 -0.19 -9.09
CA VAL A 55 19.20 -1.60 -9.50
C VAL A 55 20.32 -2.49 -8.94
N ASP A 56 21.55 -1.99 -8.84
CA ASP A 56 22.67 -2.74 -8.24
C ASP A 56 22.43 -3.01 -6.75
N PHE A 57 21.85 -2.03 -6.04
CA PHE A 57 21.47 -2.21 -4.63
C PHE A 57 20.27 -3.15 -4.44
N ILE A 58 19.23 -3.06 -5.28
CA ILE A 58 18.08 -3.99 -5.21
C ILE A 58 18.53 -5.45 -5.43
N ARG A 59 19.55 -5.67 -6.27
CA ARG A 59 20.18 -6.98 -6.56
C ARG A 59 21.17 -7.47 -5.50
N MET A 60 21.29 -6.81 -4.35
CA MET A 60 22.07 -7.34 -3.23
C MET A 60 21.47 -8.64 -2.68
N GLU A 61 22.28 -9.38 -1.91
CA GLU A 61 21.84 -10.60 -1.22
C GLU A 61 20.60 -10.35 -0.35
N ASP A 62 19.53 -11.13 -0.52
CA ASP A 62 18.28 -10.97 0.24
C ASP A 62 18.49 -11.40 1.70
N ARG A 63 18.57 -10.42 2.60
CA ARG A 63 18.92 -10.61 4.00
C ARG A 63 17.71 -11.06 4.82
N GLN A 64 17.90 -12.13 5.59
CA GLN A 64 16.88 -12.71 6.47
C GLN A 64 17.03 -12.31 7.95
N ASP A 65 18.19 -11.79 8.35
CA ASP A 65 18.47 -11.32 9.72
C ASP A 65 19.29 -10.01 9.68
N PRO A 66 19.27 -9.20 10.76
CA PRO A 66 18.55 -9.41 12.01
C PRO A 66 17.05 -9.07 11.88
N LEU A 67 16.18 -9.97 12.36
CA LEU A 67 14.77 -9.67 12.54
C LEU A 67 14.51 -8.74 13.74
N VAL A 68 13.61 -7.78 13.54
CA VAL A 68 13.18 -6.76 14.50
C VAL A 68 11.64 -6.79 14.60
N GLU A 69 11.08 -6.69 15.81
CA GLU A 69 9.62 -6.68 16.03
C GLU A 69 9.01 -5.37 15.52
N PHE A 70 8.04 -5.46 14.62
CA PHE A 70 7.42 -4.31 13.95
C PHE A 70 6.02 -4.00 14.50
N THR A 71 5.16 -5.00 14.71
CA THR A 71 3.91 -4.82 15.47
C THR A 71 3.85 -5.74 16.67
N GLN A 72 3.19 -5.26 17.74
CA GLN A 72 2.94 -6.03 18.96
C GLN A 72 2.50 -7.47 18.69
N THR A 73 3.18 -8.38 19.39
CA THR A 73 2.83 -9.79 19.56
C THR A 73 1.33 -10.04 19.77
N ARG A 74 0.71 -10.83 18.89
CA ARG A 74 -0.70 -11.26 18.98
C ARG A 74 -0.79 -12.69 19.52
N GLU A 75 -1.71 -12.97 20.44
CA GLU A 75 -1.98 -14.36 20.87
C GLU A 75 -2.77 -15.11 19.79
N GLY A 76 -2.34 -16.35 19.48
CA GLY A 76 -2.95 -17.15 18.42
C GLY A 76 -2.23 -18.49 18.25
N LEU A 77 -2.97 -19.52 17.81
CA LEU A 77 -2.45 -20.86 17.57
C LEU A 77 -2.60 -21.19 16.08
N ASP A 78 -1.48 -21.35 15.36
CA ASP A 78 -1.50 -21.97 14.04
C ASP A 78 -1.55 -23.49 14.20
N ALA A 79 -2.60 -24.14 13.69
CA ALA A 79 -2.79 -25.57 13.91
C ALA A 79 -1.74 -26.46 13.21
N ALA A 80 -1.16 -25.99 12.10
CA ALA A 80 -0.17 -26.72 11.32
C ALA A 80 1.24 -26.57 11.91
N LEU A 81 1.70 -25.33 12.13
CA LEU A 81 2.99 -25.05 12.76
C LEU A 81 3.04 -25.62 14.19
N SER A 82 1.93 -25.59 14.92
CA SER A 82 1.80 -26.25 16.22
C SER A 82 1.84 -27.79 16.12
N GLN A 83 1.43 -28.39 15.00
CA GLN A 83 1.64 -29.82 14.76
C GLN A 83 3.11 -30.13 14.45
N GLU A 84 3.81 -29.25 13.73
CA GLU A 84 5.23 -29.40 13.40
C GLU A 84 6.13 -29.23 14.64
N ASN A 85 5.88 -28.22 15.48
CA ASN A 85 6.56 -28.05 16.77
C ASN A 85 6.38 -29.27 17.69
N ARG A 86 5.15 -29.80 17.81
CA ARG A 86 4.90 -31.04 18.57
C ARG A 86 5.57 -32.27 17.96
N ARG A 87 5.74 -32.32 16.63
CA ARG A 87 6.55 -33.36 15.95
C ARG A 87 8.03 -33.19 16.26
N PHE A 88 8.58 -31.98 16.19
CA PHE A 88 9.98 -31.70 16.54
C PHE A 88 10.30 -32.14 17.97
N ILE A 89 9.48 -31.73 18.95
CA ILE A 89 9.62 -32.14 20.36
C ILE A 89 9.61 -33.66 20.50
N SER A 90 8.67 -34.35 19.86
CA SER A 90 8.52 -35.81 19.98
C SER A 90 9.53 -36.63 19.16
N GLN A 91 10.36 -35.98 18.32
CA GLN A 91 11.42 -36.63 17.55
C GLN A 91 12.83 -36.28 18.05
N ASN A 92 12.98 -35.22 18.85
CA ASN A 92 14.26 -34.76 19.38
C ASN A 92 14.58 -35.39 20.75
N GLU A 93 14.93 -36.69 20.75
CA GLU A 93 15.28 -37.42 22.00
C GLU A 93 16.49 -36.83 22.74
N GLY A 94 17.39 -36.11 22.07
CA GLY A 94 18.49 -35.39 22.74
C GLY A 94 17.95 -34.30 23.65
N LEU A 95 17.09 -33.42 23.09
CA LEU A 95 16.41 -32.39 23.86
C LEU A 95 15.55 -32.97 25.00
N LEU A 96 14.85 -34.08 24.75
CA LEU A 96 14.08 -34.76 25.80
C LEU A 96 14.97 -35.33 26.91
N GLU A 97 16.14 -35.87 26.60
CA GLU A 97 17.08 -36.41 27.60
C GLU A 97 17.74 -35.31 28.44
N ASP A 98 18.06 -34.16 27.85
CA ASP A 98 18.53 -32.97 28.58
C ASP A 98 17.45 -32.49 29.58
N ILE A 99 16.19 -32.41 29.15
CA ILE A 99 15.04 -32.07 30.01
C ILE A 99 14.84 -33.10 31.14
N ARG A 100 14.89 -34.41 30.84
CA ARG A 100 14.83 -35.50 31.85
C ARG A 100 15.94 -35.36 32.89
N THR A 101 17.15 -35.04 32.44
CA THR A 101 18.36 -34.89 33.27
C THR A 101 18.26 -33.70 34.23
N GLU A 102 17.86 -32.53 33.74
CA GLU A 102 17.74 -31.33 34.57
C GLU A 102 16.54 -31.40 35.53
N LEU A 103 15.37 -31.89 35.06
CA LEU A 103 14.23 -32.14 35.93
C LEU A 103 14.43 -33.33 36.88
N LYS A 104 15.42 -34.21 36.63
CA LYS A 104 15.71 -35.43 37.40
C LYS A 104 14.52 -36.39 37.44
N GLY A 105 13.83 -36.55 36.31
CA GLY A 105 12.66 -37.40 36.17
C GLY A 105 12.59 -38.02 34.78
N ASN A 106 12.50 -39.35 34.71
CA ASN A 106 12.47 -40.09 33.46
C ASN A 106 11.14 -39.86 32.69
N ASP A 107 10.04 -39.81 33.42
CA ASP A 107 8.69 -39.59 32.90
C ASP A 107 8.40 -38.08 32.84
N LEU A 108 8.39 -37.52 31.63
CA LEU A 108 8.07 -36.12 31.37
C LEU A 108 6.60 -35.94 31.00
N ASN A 109 5.95 -34.96 31.62
CA ASN A 109 4.74 -34.34 31.11
C ASN A 109 5.10 -32.98 30.52
N TRP A 110 4.33 -32.52 29.54
CA TRP A 110 4.46 -31.17 29.00
C TRP A 110 3.10 -30.62 28.54
N LYS A 111 3.01 -29.30 28.43
CA LYS A 111 1.85 -28.58 27.92
C LYS A 111 2.30 -27.35 27.14
N LEU A 112 1.53 -26.97 26.12
CA LEU A 112 1.62 -25.63 25.55
C LEU A 112 1.19 -24.61 26.61
N ARG A 113 1.94 -23.53 26.74
CA ARG A 113 1.69 -22.42 27.67
C ARG A 113 1.05 -21.23 26.97
N GLN A 114 1.66 -20.84 25.87
CA GLN A 114 1.35 -19.66 25.10
C GLN A 114 1.76 -19.91 23.65
N ALA A 115 0.96 -19.43 22.71
CA ALA A 115 1.28 -19.39 21.29
C ALA A 115 1.01 -17.97 20.79
N THR A 116 1.96 -17.41 20.04
CA THR A 116 1.88 -16.02 19.57
C THR A 116 2.44 -15.85 18.17
N THR A 117 1.85 -14.95 17.40
CA THR A 117 2.37 -14.51 16.10
C THR A 117 2.84 -13.06 16.20
N ARG A 118 3.98 -12.75 15.58
CA ARG A 118 4.55 -11.40 15.48
C ARG A 118 4.85 -11.08 14.03
N LEU A 119 4.59 -9.84 13.63
CA LEU A 119 5.13 -9.29 12.37
C LEU A 119 6.52 -8.74 12.67
N MET A 120 7.52 -9.35 12.06
CA MET A 120 8.94 -9.00 12.18
C MET A 120 9.44 -8.49 10.82
N VAL A 121 10.47 -7.66 10.83
CA VAL A 121 11.09 -7.13 9.60
C VAL A 121 12.61 -7.11 9.71
N VAL A 122 13.29 -7.11 8.57
CA VAL A 122 14.75 -6.90 8.47
C VAL A 122 15.00 -5.44 8.05
N PRO A 123 15.63 -4.60 8.89
CA PRO A 123 16.00 -3.23 8.53
C PRO A 123 16.93 -3.14 7.31
N GLU A 124 16.93 -2.00 6.62
CA GLU A 124 18.01 -1.70 5.68
C GLU A 124 19.30 -1.35 6.45
N ALA A 125 20.39 -2.04 6.14
CA ALA A 125 21.67 -1.92 6.85
C ALA A 125 22.68 -1.02 6.12
N HIS A 126 22.40 -0.62 4.87
CA HIS A 126 23.24 0.24 4.05
C HIS A 126 22.61 1.64 3.94
N PRO A 127 23.09 2.66 4.70
CA PRO A 127 22.43 3.97 4.77
C PRO A 127 22.36 4.71 3.43
N ASP A 128 23.37 4.53 2.57
CA ASP A 128 23.40 5.12 1.23
C ASP A 128 22.30 4.52 0.34
N TYR A 129 21.97 3.23 0.52
CA TYR A 129 20.88 2.58 -0.19
C TYR A 129 19.51 2.96 0.38
N ALA A 130 19.34 2.92 1.70
CA ALA A 130 18.15 3.39 2.39
C ALA A 130 17.73 4.79 1.89
N ALA A 131 18.65 5.76 1.96
CA ALA A 131 18.42 7.11 1.50
C ALA A 131 18.18 7.21 -0.01
N LEU A 132 18.72 6.31 -0.84
CA LEU A 132 18.48 6.27 -2.28
C LEU A 132 17.07 5.74 -2.62
N PHE A 133 16.67 4.62 -2.01
CA PHE A 133 15.35 4.02 -2.22
C PHE A 133 14.23 4.91 -1.68
N GLU A 134 14.47 5.60 -0.55
CA GLU A 134 13.52 6.57 -0.02
C GLU A 134 13.32 7.77 -0.97
N ARG A 135 14.40 8.36 -1.50
CA ARG A 135 14.30 9.40 -2.55
C ARG A 135 13.57 8.92 -3.80
N TYR A 136 13.82 7.67 -4.19
CA TYR A 136 13.15 7.03 -5.32
C TYR A 136 11.63 6.95 -5.09
N CYS A 137 11.20 6.42 -3.94
CA CYS A 137 9.79 6.34 -3.58
C CYS A 137 9.12 7.73 -3.61
N TYR A 138 9.74 8.75 -2.99
CA TYR A 138 9.20 10.12 -3.05
C TYR A 138 9.08 10.67 -4.47
N ALA A 139 10.11 10.50 -5.32
CA ALA A 139 10.08 11.00 -6.70
C ALA A 139 9.01 10.34 -7.57
N VAL A 140 8.84 9.01 -7.42
CA VAL A 140 7.82 8.23 -8.13
C VAL A 140 6.41 8.58 -7.63
N ILE A 141 6.22 8.78 -6.34
CA ILE A 141 4.91 9.08 -5.77
C ILE A 141 4.49 10.52 -6.09
N ASP A 142 5.40 11.49 -6.07
CA ASP A 142 5.17 12.85 -6.61
C ASP A 142 4.66 12.78 -8.08
N TYR A 143 5.14 11.82 -8.87
CA TYR A 143 4.74 11.64 -10.27
C TYR A 143 3.38 10.97 -10.44
N VAL A 144 3.16 9.84 -9.77
CA VAL A 144 1.88 9.10 -9.82
C VAL A 144 0.74 10.03 -9.41
N LEU A 145 0.93 10.80 -8.33
CA LEU A 145 -0.05 11.78 -7.86
C LEU A 145 -0.22 12.98 -8.81
N GLN A 146 0.82 13.40 -9.54
CA GLN A 146 0.70 14.44 -10.57
C GLN A 146 -0.18 14.01 -11.74
N GLU A 147 0.10 12.84 -12.32
CA GLU A 147 -0.58 12.39 -13.54
C GLU A 147 -1.99 11.86 -13.28
N THR A 148 -2.20 11.16 -12.16
CA THR A 148 -3.53 10.70 -11.73
C THR A 148 -4.40 11.81 -11.13
N ARG A 149 -3.77 12.85 -10.57
CA ARG A 149 -4.38 13.90 -9.73
C ARG A 149 -5.04 13.40 -8.44
N LEU A 150 -4.65 12.21 -7.98
CA LEU A 150 -5.08 11.66 -6.68
C LEU A 150 -4.54 12.52 -5.51
N PRO A 151 -5.23 12.56 -4.37
CA PRO A 151 -4.65 13.08 -3.13
C PRO A 151 -3.50 12.16 -2.67
N ASN A 152 -2.50 12.73 -2.00
CA ASN A 152 -1.45 11.93 -1.36
C ASN A 152 -2.04 11.14 -0.17
N PRO A 153 -1.96 9.79 -0.14
CA PRO A 153 -2.43 9.01 1.01
C PRO A 153 -1.40 8.92 2.15
N TYR A 154 -0.13 9.28 1.90
CA TYR A 154 0.97 9.12 2.85
C TYR A 154 1.13 10.34 3.76
N GLN A 155 1.14 10.10 5.07
CA GLN A 155 1.68 11.05 6.05
C GLN A 155 3.22 11.05 6.00
N ALA A 156 3.83 9.87 5.78
CA ALA A 156 5.27 9.70 5.66
C ALA A 156 5.64 8.47 4.79
N ILE A 157 6.79 8.55 4.13
CA ILE A 157 7.52 7.41 3.56
C ILE A 157 8.90 7.43 4.24
N THR A 158 9.32 6.34 4.87
CA THR A 158 10.52 6.33 5.71
C THR A 158 11.16 4.96 5.82
N THR A 159 12.49 4.90 5.78
CA THR A 159 13.24 3.67 6.08
C THR A 159 13.14 3.33 7.56
N LEU A 160 12.94 2.05 7.87
CA LEU A 160 12.85 1.59 9.25
C LEU A 160 14.23 1.15 9.80
N ASP A 161 14.84 2.00 10.62
CA ASP A 161 16.14 1.78 11.27
C ASP A 161 16.09 0.82 12.50
N GLY A 162 14.91 0.46 12.99
CA GLY A 162 14.72 -0.32 14.22
C GLY A 162 13.25 -0.51 14.60
N PRO A 163 12.92 -0.94 15.84
CA PRO A 163 11.52 -1.09 16.25
C PRO A 163 10.78 0.25 16.14
N PRO A 164 9.58 0.30 15.53
CA PRO A 164 8.80 1.54 15.46
C PRO A 164 8.33 1.97 16.86
N ALA A 165 8.01 3.26 17.01
CA ALA A 165 7.47 3.78 18.26
C ALA A 165 6.06 3.23 18.53
N ASP A 166 5.85 2.65 19.71
CA ASP A 166 4.59 1.98 20.08
C ASP A 166 3.62 2.94 20.80
N PRO A 167 2.34 3.05 20.38
CA PRO A 167 1.75 2.46 19.17
C PRO A 167 2.03 3.26 17.90
N ILE A 168 2.11 2.57 16.76
CA ILE A 168 1.98 3.19 15.44
C ILE A 168 0.55 3.73 15.33
N ARG A 169 0.39 5.05 15.44
CA ARG A 169 -0.94 5.69 15.43
C ARG A 169 -1.32 6.13 14.03
N SER A 170 -2.58 5.89 13.67
CA SER A 170 -3.30 6.87 12.87
C SER A 170 -3.68 8.02 13.80
N GLU A 171 -3.09 9.20 13.59
CA GLU A 171 -3.61 10.48 14.08
C GLU A 171 -4.12 11.28 12.87
N ASP A 172 -5.21 10.79 12.26
CA ASP A 172 -6.08 11.43 11.24
C ASP A 172 -5.44 11.95 9.93
N GLU A 173 -4.11 11.87 9.74
CA GLU A 173 -3.39 12.56 8.64
C GLU A 173 -2.88 11.67 7.48
N GLY A 174 -3.12 10.35 7.50
CA GLY A 174 -2.73 9.42 6.44
C GLY A 174 -2.04 8.15 6.94
N ILE A 175 -1.38 7.42 6.04
CA ILE A 175 -0.61 6.21 6.38
C ILE A 175 0.91 6.44 6.33
N THR A 176 1.68 5.58 7.01
CA THR A 176 3.15 5.54 6.89
C THR A 176 3.60 4.36 6.02
N ALA A 177 4.32 4.62 4.93
CA ALA A 177 5.02 3.57 4.20
C ALA A 177 6.41 3.34 4.82
N TYR A 178 6.62 2.16 5.42
CA TYR A 178 7.91 1.78 5.98
C TYR A 178 8.72 0.98 4.96
N LEU A 179 9.90 1.49 4.63
CA LEU A 179 10.85 0.81 3.74
C LEU A 179 11.72 -0.13 4.58
N VAL A 180 11.71 -1.40 4.20
CA VAL A 180 12.40 -2.51 4.89
C VAL A 180 13.13 -3.37 3.86
N HIS A 181 14.04 -4.23 4.30
CA HIS A 181 14.66 -5.19 3.42
C HIS A 181 13.76 -6.41 3.19
N ASN A 182 13.30 -7.02 4.28
CA ASN A 182 12.49 -8.23 4.26
C ASN A 182 11.43 -8.22 5.37
N VAL A 183 10.40 -9.04 5.24
CA VAL A 183 9.25 -9.12 6.17
C VAL A 183 9.01 -10.59 6.53
N ALA A 184 8.76 -10.89 7.80
CA ALA A 184 8.49 -12.24 8.26
C ALA A 184 7.37 -12.29 9.31
N ASP A 185 6.48 -13.27 9.16
CA ASP A 185 5.65 -13.72 10.27
C ASP A 185 6.46 -14.70 11.12
N VAL A 186 6.54 -14.44 12.43
CA VAL A 186 7.20 -15.33 13.39
C VAL A 186 6.18 -15.88 14.36
N TYR A 187 6.08 -17.21 14.41
CA TYR A 187 5.17 -17.97 15.26
C TYR A 187 5.96 -18.64 16.38
N SER A 188 5.77 -18.14 17.60
CA SER A 188 6.46 -18.60 18.82
C SER A 188 5.51 -19.42 19.71
N GLU A 189 5.95 -20.59 20.17
CA GLU A 189 5.24 -21.39 21.18
C GLU A 189 6.10 -21.66 22.41
N GLU A 190 5.64 -21.23 23.60
CA GLU A 190 6.23 -21.63 24.89
C GLU A 190 5.64 -22.98 25.32
N TYR A 191 6.51 -23.97 25.54
CA TYR A 191 6.16 -25.28 26.09
C TYR A 191 6.75 -25.45 27.50
N GLU A 192 5.93 -25.81 28.48
CA GLU A 192 6.36 -26.07 29.87
C GLU A 192 6.38 -27.57 30.15
N PHE A 193 7.59 -28.09 30.38
CA PHE A 193 7.90 -29.48 30.70
C PHE A 193 8.09 -29.62 32.21
N PHE A 194 7.58 -30.71 32.79
CA PHE A 194 7.67 -31.00 34.23
C PHE A 194 7.71 -32.52 34.46
N ALA A 195 8.35 -32.95 35.55
CA ALA A 195 8.48 -34.38 35.84
C ALA A 195 7.16 -34.93 36.42
N ALA A 196 6.72 -36.11 36.00
CA ALA A 196 5.48 -36.72 36.49
C ALA A 196 5.46 -37.00 38.01
N ILE A 197 6.65 -36.99 38.64
CA ILE A 197 6.87 -37.18 40.08
C ILE A 197 7.03 -35.87 40.86
N ASP A 198 7.20 -34.73 40.17
CA ASP A 198 7.52 -33.43 40.76
C ASP A 198 7.08 -32.31 39.79
N ASN A 199 5.88 -31.78 40.04
CA ASN A 199 5.28 -30.70 39.26
C ASN A 199 5.72 -29.30 39.72
N ASP A 200 6.48 -29.19 40.82
CA ASP A 200 6.90 -27.89 41.39
C ASP A 200 8.14 -27.33 40.66
N ARG A 201 8.83 -28.17 39.88
CA ARG A 201 9.92 -27.79 38.98
C ARG A 201 9.52 -27.98 37.52
N SER A 202 9.75 -26.97 36.70
CA SER A 202 9.48 -27.01 35.27
C SER A 202 10.58 -26.33 34.46
N ILE A 203 10.80 -26.83 33.25
CA ILE A 203 11.64 -26.23 32.22
C ILE A 203 10.73 -25.65 31.15
N ARG A 204 11.12 -24.52 30.55
CA ARG A 204 10.39 -23.92 29.45
C ARG A 204 11.26 -23.80 28.21
N ILE A 205 10.66 -24.13 27.07
CA ILE A 205 11.31 -24.07 25.76
C ILE A 205 10.38 -23.29 24.83
N THR A 206 10.92 -22.26 24.19
CA THR A 206 10.24 -21.55 23.10
C THR A 206 10.69 -22.14 21.78
N LEU A 207 9.74 -22.44 20.88
CA LEU A 207 10.02 -22.82 19.50
C LEU A 207 9.48 -21.74 18.56
N ASP A 208 10.38 -21.09 17.82
CA ASP A 208 10.07 -20.06 16.83
C ASP A 208 10.11 -20.65 15.41
N ASN A 209 8.97 -20.66 14.73
CA ASN A 209 8.90 -20.85 13.28
C ASN A 209 8.87 -19.47 12.61
N ARG A 210 9.56 -19.33 11.46
CA ARG A 210 9.66 -18.07 10.71
C ARG A 210 9.25 -18.30 9.26
N THR A 211 8.36 -17.45 8.75
CA THR A 211 7.92 -17.47 7.34
C THR A 211 8.11 -16.09 6.74
N TYR A 212 9.06 -15.95 5.80
CA TYR A 212 9.26 -14.70 5.07
C TYR A 212 8.13 -14.46 4.06
N ARG A 213 7.64 -13.22 3.99
CA ARG A 213 6.66 -12.82 2.98
C ARG A 213 7.38 -12.54 1.66
N GLY A 214 6.97 -13.24 0.60
CA GLY A 214 7.40 -12.95 -0.76
C GLY A 214 6.77 -11.68 -1.34
N GLU A 215 5.75 -11.13 -0.68
CA GLU A 215 5.13 -9.84 -0.97
C GLU A 215 6.15 -8.70 -0.83
N ILE A 216 6.19 -7.82 -1.84
CA ILE A 216 7.07 -6.63 -1.84
C ILE A 216 6.32 -5.40 -1.33
N GLY A 217 5.08 -5.19 -1.78
CA GLY A 217 4.12 -4.27 -1.17
C GLY A 217 3.02 -5.06 -0.46
N SER A 218 2.45 -4.51 0.62
CA SER A 218 1.36 -5.14 1.37
C SER A 218 0.60 -4.10 2.20
N TYR A 219 -0.32 -3.38 1.55
CA TYR A 219 -1.40 -2.66 2.26
C TYR A 219 -2.42 -3.67 2.85
N SER A 220 -3.28 -3.25 3.78
CA SER A 220 -4.30 -4.17 4.34
C SER A 220 -5.59 -3.48 4.79
N SER A 221 -6.71 -4.10 4.44
CA SER A 221 -8.06 -3.77 4.89
C SER A 221 -8.76 -4.97 5.52
N PHE A 222 -9.33 -4.78 6.71
CA PHE A 222 -10.04 -5.80 7.48
C PHE A 222 -11.54 -5.53 7.43
N LEU A 223 -12.30 -6.35 6.70
CA LEU A 223 -13.76 -6.31 6.71
C LEU A 223 -14.27 -6.85 8.06
N VAL A 224 -14.76 -5.96 8.91
CA VAL A 224 -15.39 -6.31 10.19
C VAL A 224 -16.91 -6.27 10.03
N VAL A 225 -17.54 -7.35 10.50
CA VAL A 225 -19.00 -7.53 10.55
C VAL A 225 -19.42 -7.55 12.00
N ASP A 226 -20.32 -6.65 12.40
CA ASP A 226 -20.82 -6.60 13.78
C ASP A 226 -22.12 -7.40 13.99
N GLU A 227 -22.61 -7.41 15.24
CA GLU A 227 -23.81 -8.16 15.65
C GLU A 227 -25.09 -7.71 14.91
N ASP A 228 -25.16 -6.43 14.52
CA ASP A 228 -26.24 -5.82 13.73
C ASP A 228 -26.02 -5.98 12.21
N ARG A 229 -25.06 -6.84 11.81
CA ARG A 229 -24.64 -7.09 10.41
C ARG A 229 -24.19 -5.84 9.66
N GLN A 230 -23.70 -4.81 10.35
CA GLN A 230 -23.09 -3.68 9.67
C GLN A 230 -21.70 -4.05 9.19
N TYR A 231 -21.38 -3.61 7.97
CA TYR A 231 -20.07 -3.79 7.35
C TYR A 231 -19.22 -2.54 7.58
N ARG A 232 -18.06 -2.69 8.21
CA ARG A 232 -17.04 -1.63 8.29
C ARG A 232 -15.69 -2.19 7.87
N PHE A 233 -14.83 -1.33 7.36
CA PHE A 233 -13.43 -1.66 7.15
C PHE A 233 -12.59 -1.02 8.25
N GLU A 234 -11.58 -1.75 8.70
CA GLU A 234 -10.51 -1.25 9.57
C GLU A 234 -9.19 -1.39 8.82
N HIS A 235 -8.30 -0.40 8.93
CA HIS A 235 -7.06 -0.33 8.14
C HIS A 235 -5.84 -0.38 9.06
N ASN A 236 -4.73 -0.92 8.58
CA ASN A 236 -3.44 -0.64 9.20
C ASN A 236 -3.08 0.84 8.96
N PRO A 237 -2.48 1.56 9.93
CA PRO A 237 -1.96 2.92 9.73
C PRO A 237 -0.65 2.95 8.92
N TYR A 238 -0.30 1.82 8.28
CA TYR A 238 0.97 1.61 7.60
C TYR A 238 0.85 0.66 6.40
N THR A 239 1.82 0.72 5.51
CA THR A 239 2.20 -0.36 4.58
C THR A 239 3.69 -0.69 4.74
N LEU A 240 4.10 -1.91 4.40
CA LEU A 240 5.49 -2.38 4.41
C LEU A 240 5.97 -2.58 2.98
N TRP A 241 7.06 -1.91 2.59
CA TRP A 241 7.67 -2.04 1.27
C TRP A 241 9.08 -2.64 1.35
N ARG A 242 9.27 -3.79 0.71
CA ARG A 242 10.58 -4.42 0.56
C ARG A 242 11.43 -3.67 -0.47
N ASN A 243 12.71 -3.51 -0.15
CA ASN A 243 13.72 -2.99 -1.07
C ASN A 243 14.50 -4.12 -1.80
N SER A 244 14.32 -5.40 -1.43
CA SER A 244 14.98 -6.54 -2.08
C SER A 244 14.02 -7.43 -2.87
N ALA A 245 14.45 -7.91 -4.04
CA ALA A 245 13.79 -8.96 -4.82
C ALA A 245 14.75 -9.57 -5.87
N GLU A 246 14.44 -10.79 -6.35
CA GLU A 246 15.19 -11.43 -7.45
C GLU A 246 15.01 -10.69 -8.79
N ASP A 247 13.79 -10.20 -9.08
CA ASP A 247 13.54 -9.23 -10.15
C ASP A 247 13.36 -7.81 -9.55
N PRO A 248 14.33 -6.89 -9.76
CA PRO A 248 14.25 -5.52 -9.28
C PRO A 248 13.04 -4.73 -9.77
N LEU A 249 12.44 -5.11 -10.92
CA LEU A 249 11.27 -4.40 -11.44
C LEU A 249 10.10 -4.48 -10.46
N ASN A 250 9.93 -5.57 -9.72
CA ASN A 250 8.86 -5.65 -8.73
C ASN A 250 9.06 -4.70 -7.53
N VAL A 251 10.32 -4.41 -7.14
CA VAL A 251 10.65 -3.37 -6.14
C VAL A 251 10.40 -1.95 -6.67
N LEU A 252 10.59 -1.74 -7.98
CA LEU A 252 10.27 -0.47 -8.64
C LEU A 252 8.75 -0.31 -8.91
N ILE A 253 8.02 -1.40 -9.11
CA ILE A 253 6.56 -1.37 -9.28
C ILE A 253 5.84 -1.06 -7.96
N ALA A 254 6.27 -1.66 -6.85
CA ALA A 254 5.50 -1.64 -5.61
C ALA A 254 5.10 -0.23 -5.11
N PRO A 255 5.96 0.81 -5.11
CA PRO A 255 5.54 2.17 -4.72
C PRO A 255 4.50 2.80 -5.65
N VAL A 256 4.46 2.43 -6.94
CA VAL A 256 3.42 2.87 -7.89
C VAL A 256 2.10 2.18 -7.59
N GLU A 257 2.15 0.85 -7.55
CA GLU A 257 1.00 -0.04 -7.36
C GLU A 257 0.30 0.21 -6.03
N GLU A 258 1.05 0.24 -4.92
CA GLU A 258 0.52 0.48 -3.58
C GLU A 258 -0.08 1.88 -3.43
N THR A 259 0.50 2.90 -4.08
CA THR A 259 -0.09 4.26 -4.10
C THR A 259 -1.45 4.26 -4.76
N LEU A 260 -1.59 3.56 -5.89
CA LEU A 260 -2.84 3.46 -6.63
C LEU A 260 -3.89 2.66 -5.85
N HIS A 261 -3.52 1.50 -5.30
CA HIS A 261 -4.39 0.70 -4.44
C HIS A 261 -4.93 1.55 -3.27
N ILE A 262 -4.05 2.13 -2.47
CA ILE A 262 -4.43 2.83 -1.23
C ILE A 262 -5.28 4.07 -1.52
N ALA A 263 -5.07 4.74 -2.65
CA ALA A 263 -5.84 5.90 -3.08
C ALA A 263 -7.18 5.55 -3.78
N LEU A 264 -7.35 4.34 -4.31
CA LEU A 264 -8.61 3.85 -4.90
C LEU A 264 -9.45 3.01 -3.92
N ARG A 265 -8.82 2.44 -2.88
CA ARG A 265 -9.38 1.54 -1.86
C ARG A 265 -10.77 1.93 -1.38
N ASP A 266 -10.98 3.19 -1.01
CA ASP A 266 -12.25 3.66 -0.43
C ASP A 266 -13.44 3.50 -1.42
N ALA A 267 -13.19 3.50 -2.73
CA ALA A 267 -14.18 3.20 -3.76
C ALA A 267 -14.47 1.69 -3.86
N THR A 268 -13.44 0.85 -3.81
CA THR A 268 -13.57 -0.62 -3.76
C THR A 268 -14.33 -1.08 -2.52
N GLU A 269 -13.95 -0.56 -1.35
CA GLU A 269 -14.61 -0.80 -0.07
C GLU A 269 -16.06 -0.31 -0.08
N GLY A 270 -16.33 0.85 -0.69
CA GLY A 270 -17.68 1.34 -0.93
C GLY A 270 -18.52 0.39 -1.80
N ALA A 271 -17.96 -0.11 -2.90
CA ALA A 271 -18.62 -1.04 -3.81
C ALA A 271 -18.89 -2.41 -3.17
N ILE A 272 -17.93 -2.95 -2.42
CA ILE A 272 -18.09 -4.15 -1.57
C ILE A 272 -19.23 -3.91 -0.56
N LYS A 273 -19.18 -2.79 0.18
CA LYS A 273 -20.16 -2.48 1.22
C LYS A 273 -21.57 -2.31 0.67
N SER A 274 -21.75 -1.66 -0.48
CA SER A 274 -23.06 -1.61 -1.14
C SER A 274 -23.52 -3.02 -1.50
N ARG A 275 -22.67 -3.79 -2.23
CA ARG A 275 -23.01 -5.15 -2.65
C ARG A 275 -23.37 -6.09 -1.49
N LEU A 276 -22.71 -5.97 -0.33
CA LEU A 276 -23.04 -6.74 0.87
C LEU A 276 -24.30 -6.24 1.59
N THR A 277 -24.64 -4.94 1.48
CA THR A 277 -25.85 -4.35 2.07
C THR A 277 -27.09 -4.65 1.22
N ASP A 278 -26.99 -4.47 -0.10
CA ASP A 278 -28.07 -4.67 -1.08
C ASP A 278 -28.45 -6.15 -1.23
N GLN A 279 -27.48 -7.06 -1.08
CA GLN A 279 -27.64 -8.51 -1.23
C GLN A 279 -26.82 -9.25 -0.14
N PRO A 280 -27.33 -9.30 1.11
CA PRO A 280 -26.59 -9.88 2.24
C PRO A 280 -26.18 -11.35 2.01
N PRO A 281 -24.91 -11.70 2.27
CA PRO A 281 -24.41 -13.07 2.12
C PRO A 281 -25.08 -14.03 3.11
N SER A 282 -25.21 -15.31 2.72
CA SER A 282 -25.76 -16.38 3.58
C SER A 282 -24.67 -17.11 4.36
N THR A 283 -23.44 -17.10 3.85
CA THR A 283 -22.25 -17.77 4.39
C THR A 283 -21.03 -16.86 4.34
N ARG A 284 -19.94 -17.25 5.01
CA ARG A 284 -18.65 -16.57 4.91
C ARG A 284 -18.09 -16.62 3.47
N ALA A 285 -18.23 -17.77 2.78
CA ALA A 285 -17.77 -17.94 1.40
C ALA A 285 -18.49 -17.00 0.41
N ASP A 286 -19.78 -16.74 0.60
CA ASP A 286 -20.52 -15.76 -0.23
C ASP A 286 -20.00 -14.32 -0.04
N MET A 287 -19.41 -14.02 1.12
CA MET A 287 -18.83 -12.72 1.46
C MET A 287 -17.41 -12.61 0.90
N GLU A 288 -16.60 -13.66 1.07
CA GLU A 288 -15.25 -13.78 0.49
C GLU A 288 -15.32 -13.65 -1.04
N ALA A 289 -16.25 -14.33 -1.71
CA ALA A 289 -16.46 -14.21 -3.14
C ALA A 289 -16.84 -12.80 -3.63
N VAL A 290 -17.51 -11.98 -2.79
CA VAL A 290 -17.79 -10.56 -3.11
C VAL A 290 -16.54 -9.70 -2.96
N VAL A 291 -15.70 -9.97 -1.96
CA VAL A 291 -14.41 -9.28 -1.78
C VAL A 291 -13.45 -9.65 -2.92
N GLU A 292 -13.31 -10.93 -3.24
CA GLU A 292 -12.52 -11.44 -4.38
C GLU A 292 -13.03 -10.96 -5.75
N GLU A 293 -14.33 -10.66 -5.88
CA GLU A 293 -14.86 -10.02 -7.08
C GLU A 293 -14.34 -8.59 -7.24
N TRP A 294 -14.47 -7.78 -6.20
CA TRP A 294 -14.10 -6.36 -6.25
C TRP A 294 -12.60 -6.09 -6.20
N LEU A 295 -11.83 -6.88 -5.45
CA LEU A 295 -10.37 -6.81 -5.48
C LEU A 295 -9.87 -6.98 -6.92
N ALA A 296 -10.31 -8.00 -7.66
CA ALA A 296 -9.87 -8.19 -9.05
C ALA A 296 -10.29 -7.06 -10.03
N ILE A 297 -11.29 -6.25 -9.66
CA ILE A 297 -11.71 -5.07 -10.42
C ILE A 297 -10.79 -3.87 -10.07
N GLU A 298 -10.31 -3.78 -8.83
CA GLU A 298 -9.22 -2.88 -8.42
C GLU A 298 -7.90 -3.27 -9.09
N GLU A 299 -7.50 -4.55 -9.07
CA GLU A 299 -6.30 -5.07 -9.75
C GLU A 299 -6.28 -4.76 -11.24
N ALA A 300 -7.45 -4.76 -11.90
CA ALA A 300 -7.56 -4.36 -13.31
C ALA A 300 -7.31 -2.85 -13.51
N ALA A 301 -7.91 -2.01 -12.65
CA ALA A 301 -7.69 -0.56 -12.71
C ALA A 301 -6.23 -0.20 -12.39
N VAL A 302 -5.70 -0.73 -11.28
CA VAL A 302 -4.33 -0.51 -10.83
C VAL A 302 -3.32 -1.09 -11.83
N GLY A 303 -3.50 -2.33 -12.29
CA GLY A 303 -2.63 -2.95 -13.29
C GLY A 303 -2.60 -2.19 -14.62
N GLY A 304 -3.74 -1.71 -15.11
CA GLY A 304 -3.81 -0.84 -16.29
C GLY A 304 -3.13 0.52 -16.07
N LEU A 305 -3.31 1.13 -14.89
CA LEU A 305 -2.66 2.39 -14.53
C LEU A 305 -1.14 2.25 -14.36
N VAL A 306 -0.66 1.16 -13.76
CA VAL A 306 0.76 0.79 -13.70
C VAL A 306 1.32 0.59 -15.10
N SER A 307 0.62 -0.14 -15.97
CA SER A 307 1.00 -0.35 -17.38
C SER A 307 1.18 0.97 -18.14
N ALA A 308 0.34 1.97 -17.87
CA ALA A 308 0.39 3.28 -18.52
C ALA A 308 1.43 4.25 -17.91
N LEU A 309 1.67 4.18 -16.59
CA LEU A 309 2.55 5.10 -15.87
C LEU A 309 4.03 4.64 -15.84
N LEU A 310 4.27 3.33 -15.74
CA LEU A 310 5.57 2.79 -15.38
C LEU A 310 6.66 2.91 -16.46
N PRO A 311 6.40 2.76 -17.78
CA PRO A 311 7.43 2.95 -18.80
C PRO A 311 8.12 4.31 -18.69
N GLU A 312 7.34 5.40 -18.54
CA GLU A 312 7.91 6.75 -18.41
C GLU A 312 8.53 7.03 -17.01
N ILE A 313 8.23 6.22 -16.00
CA ILE A 313 8.96 6.24 -14.71
C ILE A 313 10.33 5.59 -14.88
N LEU A 314 10.39 4.43 -15.55
CA LEU A 314 11.61 3.66 -15.71
C LEU A 314 12.57 4.29 -16.73
N ASP A 315 12.08 4.86 -17.83
CA ASP A 315 12.90 5.58 -18.82
C ASP A 315 13.61 6.84 -18.24
N ARG A 316 13.26 7.27 -17.02
CA ARG A 316 13.94 8.35 -16.26
C ARG A 316 14.98 7.85 -15.25
N ILE A 317 15.14 6.53 -15.12
CA ILE A 317 15.88 5.85 -14.04
C ILE A 317 16.83 4.78 -14.60
N LEU A 318 16.43 4.09 -15.66
CA LEU A 318 17.16 3.02 -16.32
C LEU A 318 17.67 3.49 -17.69
N ASP A 319 18.89 3.06 -18.05
CA ASP A 319 19.49 3.34 -19.37
C ASP A 319 18.86 2.45 -20.47
N GLY A 320 17.60 2.68 -20.81
CA GLY A 320 16.94 2.04 -21.97
C GLY A 320 15.41 1.93 -21.87
N ASP A 321 14.77 1.75 -23.04
CA ASP A 321 13.33 1.46 -23.16
C ASP A 321 12.97 0.23 -22.32
N SER A 322 12.25 0.48 -21.24
CA SER A 322 11.89 -0.55 -20.25
C SER A 322 10.54 -1.23 -20.55
N THR A 323 9.83 -0.79 -21.59
CA THR A 323 8.43 -1.18 -21.86
C THR A 323 8.25 -2.69 -22.00
N ALA A 324 9.16 -3.37 -22.70
CA ALA A 324 9.07 -4.81 -22.93
C ALA A 324 9.23 -5.62 -21.64
N ASP A 325 10.06 -5.15 -20.70
CA ASP A 325 10.25 -5.79 -19.41
C ASP A 325 9.10 -5.49 -18.44
N VAL A 326 8.51 -4.28 -18.48
CA VAL A 326 7.25 -4.00 -17.75
C VAL A 326 6.14 -4.96 -18.18
N MET A 327 5.92 -5.13 -19.49
CA MET A 327 4.88 -6.05 -19.98
C MET A 327 5.15 -7.51 -19.58
N ARG A 328 6.43 -7.91 -19.48
CA ARG A 328 6.82 -9.25 -19.00
C ARG A 328 6.50 -9.43 -17.51
N THR A 329 6.96 -8.51 -16.65
CA THR A 329 6.71 -8.57 -15.20
C THR A 329 5.22 -8.40 -14.86
N LEU A 330 4.43 -7.68 -15.69
CA LEU A 330 2.97 -7.67 -15.60
C LEU A 330 2.35 -9.00 -16.04
N ALA A 331 2.80 -9.62 -17.14
CA ALA A 331 2.25 -10.90 -17.62
C ALA A 331 2.52 -12.07 -16.65
N GLU A 332 3.62 -12.03 -15.89
CA GLU A 332 3.91 -13.01 -14.83
C GLU A 332 2.81 -13.03 -13.73
N ARG A 333 2.02 -11.95 -13.60
CA ARG A 333 0.92 -11.82 -12.63
C ARG A 333 -0.32 -12.63 -12.97
N HIS A 334 -0.53 -13.04 -14.23
CA HIS A 334 -1.66 -13.92 -14.59
C HIS A 334 -1.63 -15.29 -13.88
N ALA A 335 -0.55 -15.62 -13.17
CA ALA A 335 -0.46 -16.78 -12.29
C ALA A 335 -1.41 -16.72 -11.05
N PHE A 336 -2.00 -15.57 -10.73
CA PHE A 336 -2.90 -15.40 -9.57
C PHE A 336 -4.30 -14.92 -9.99
N ASP A 337 -5.34 -15.56 -9.45
CA ASP A 337 -6.76 -15.30 -9.81
C ASP A 337 -7.23 -13.85 -9.56
N LYS A 338 -6.50 -13.05 -8.77
CA LYS A 338 -6.78 -11.62 -8.58
C LYS A 338 -6.53 -10.79 -9.85
N TYR A 339 -5.58 -11.18 -10.70
CA TYR A 339 -5.24 -10.49 -11.94
C TYR A 339 -6.01 -10.99 -13.18
N ARG A 340 -7.11 -11.74 -12.99
CA ARG A 340 -7.94 -12.32 -14.08
C ARG A 340 -8.59 -11.32 -15.05
N TYR A 341 -8.51 -10.02 -14.74
CA TYR A 341 -9.03 -8.91 -15.55
C TYR A 341 -7.94 -7.92 -16.00
N LEU A 342 -6.66 -8.28 -15.87
CA LEU A 342 -5.51 -7.39 -16.14
C LEU A 342 -5.50 -6.86 -17.57
N ASP A 343 -5.69 -7.73 -18.57
CA ASP A 343 -5.70 -7.34 -20.00
C ASP A 343 -6.81 -6.32 -20.30
N GLN A 344 -8.02 -6.55 -19.78
CA GLN A 344 -9.16 -5.66 -19.97
C GLN A 344 -8.97 -4.34 -19.21
N GLY A 345 -8.27 -4.36 -18.07
CA GLY A 345 -7.86 -3.16 -17.34
C GLY A 345 -6.88 -2.30 -18.14
N ILE A 346 -5.88 -2.93 -18.76
CA ILE A 346 -4.92 -2.28 -19.66
C ILE A 346 -5.62 -1.70 -20.90
N GLU A 347 -6.50 -2.47 -21.55
CA GLU A 347 -7.29 -2.03 -22.72
C GLU A 347 -8.18 -0.82 -22.40
N VAL A 348 -8.92 -0.87 -21.28
CA VAL A 348 -9.75 0.25 -20.80
C VAL A 348 -8.90 1.48 -20.53
N VAL A 349 -7.80 1.36 -19.78
CA VAL A 349 -6.92 2.51 -19.44
C VAL A 349 -6.29 3.13 -20.68
N ASN A 350 -5.86 2.33 -21.66
CA ASN A 350 -5.31 2.83 -22.91
C ASN A 350 -6.34 3.63 -23.72
N THR A 351 -7.59 3.16 -23.78
CA THR A 351 -8.64 3.81 -24.58
C THR A 351 -9.15 5.12 -23.95
N ILE A 352 -9.33 5.16 -22.61
CA ILE A 352 -9.92 6.35 -21.93
C ILE A 352 -8.89 7.29 -21.30
N GLY A 353 -7.66 6.81 -21.08
CA GLY A 353 -6.57 7.55 -20.45
C GLY A 353 -6.66 7.62 -18.92
N ILE A 354 -5.49 7.70 -18.28
CA ILE A 354 -5.26 7.69 -16.82
C ILE A 354 -6.31 8.49 -16.03
N GLN A 355 -6.50 9.78 -16.34
CA GLN A 355 -7.39 10.66 -15.58
C GLN A 355 -8.88 10.30 -15.72
N SER A 356 -9.29 9.74 -16.86
CA SER A 356 -10.65 9.24 -17.05
C SER A 356 -10.87 7.95 -16.26
N THR A 357 -9.88 7.05 -16.21
CA THR A 357 -9.93 5.84 -15.36
C THR A 357 -10.10 6.21 -13.89
N ILE A 358 -9.29 7.14 -13.38
CA ILE A 358 -9.39 7.59 -11.98
C ILE A 358 -10.79 8.14 -11.68
N ALA A 359 -11.31 9.02 -12.54
CA ALA A 359 -12.65 9.59 -12.35
C ALA A 359 -13.76 8.52 -12.40
N VAL A 360 -13.73 7.61 -13.38
CA VAL A 360 -14.72 6.54 -13.50
C VAL A 360 -14.60 5.54 -12.34
N TYR A 361 -13.40 5.21 -11.86
CA TYR A 361 -13.25 4.27 -10.75
C TYR A 361 -13.75 4.85 -9.43
N LEU A 362 -13.40 6.11 -9.12
CA LEU A 362 -13.78 6.78 -7.87
C LEU A 362 -15.26 7.18 -7.82
N GLU A 363 -15.83 7.71 -8.91
CA GLU A 363 -17.22 8.19 -8.93
C GLU A 363 -18.23 7.10 -9.34
N GLN A 364 -17.78 6.11 -10.12
CA GLN A 364 -18.65 5.18 -10.85
C GLN A 364 -18.03 3.76 -10.95
N THR A 365 -17.54 3.20 -9.85
CA THR A 365 -16.82 1.90 -9.80
C THR A 365 -17.59 0.74 -10.47
N HIS A 366 -18.92 0.75 -10.37
CA HIS A 366 -19.79 -0.20 -11.07
C HIS A 366 -19.81 -0.03 -12.61
N HIS A 367 -19.57 1.18 -13.12
CA HIS A 367 -19.39 1.43 -14.55
C HIS A 367 -18.02 0.91 -15.02
N PHE A 368 -16.94 1.12 -14.25
CA PHE A 368 -15.64 0.51 -14.56
C PHE A 368 -15.73 -1.02 -14.68
N LYS A 369 -16.40 -1.67 -13.71
CA LYS A 369 -16.72 -3.11 -13.78
C LYS A 369 -17.44 -3.52 -15.07
N ALA A 370 -18.36 -2.69 -15.58
CA ALA A 370 -19.06 -2.96 -16.83
C ALA A 370 -18.14 -2.80 -18.06
N MET A 371 -17.19 -1.86 -18.02
CA MET A 371 -16.20 -1.65 -19.09
C MET A 371 -15.22 -2.82 -19.19
N LEU A 372 -14.84 -3.47 -18.08
CA LEU A 372 -14.05 -4.71 -18.11
C LEU A 372 -14.75 -5.87 -18.85
N ALA A 373 -16.08 -5.86 -18.94
CA ALA A 373 -16.86 -6.87 -19.66
C ALA A 373 -17.17 -6.48 -21.11
N SER A 374 -16.92 -5.22 -21.50
CA SER A 374 -17.10 -4.68 -22.85
C SER A 374 -16.29 -3.38 -22.96
N PRO A 375 -14.98 -3.48 -23.28
CA PRO A 375 -14.12 -2.31 -23.37
C PRO A 375 -14.67 -1.27 -24.36
N PRO A 376 -14.48 0.03 -24.10
CA PRO A 376 -14.81 1.06 -25.07
C PRO A 376 -13.98 0.83 -26.33
N SER A 377 -14.61 0.92 -27.51
CA SER A 377 -13.88 0.79 -28.77
C SER A 377 -13.02 2.03 -29.02
N ASP A 378 -11.72 1.83 -29.30
CA ASP A 378 -10.88 2.85 -29.93
C ASP A 378 -11.62 3.46 -31.13
N GLY A 379 -11.65 4.80 -31.19
CA GLY A 379 -12.53 5.57 -32.07
C GLY A 379 -12.25 5.46 -33.58
N THR A 380 -11.41 4.53 -34.01
CA THR A 380 -11.10 4.22 -35.42
C THR A 380 -12.24 3.45 -36.09
N ALA A 381 -13.43 4.06 -36.15
CA ALA A 381 -14.45 3.63 -37.09
C ALA A 381 -13.91 3.81 -38.52
N THR A 382 -13.73 2.71 -39.25
CA THR A 382 -13.44 2.75 -40.68
C THR A 382 -14.64 3.40 -41.39
N ALA A 383 -14.39 4.53 -42.07
CA ALA A 383 -15.44 5.25 -42.75
C ALA A 383 -16.07 4.41 -43.89
N ASP A 384 -17.41 4.42 -43.91
CA ASP A 384 -18.28 4.23 -45.06
C ASP A 384 -18.05 2.99 -45.96
N GLU A 385 -18.71 1.87 -45.62
CA GLU A 385 -19.36 1.08 -46.67
C GLU A 385 -20.61 1.85 -47.15
N GLU A 386 -20.48 2.61 -48.24
CA GLU A 386 -21.63 3.22 -48.91
C GLU A 386 -22.65 2.15 -49.32
N THR A 387 -23.88 2.27 -48.82
CA THR A 387 -24.98 1.39 -49.26
C THR A 387 -25.39 1.78 -50.69
N PRO A 388 -25.26 0.90 -51.71
CA PRO A 388 -25.55 1.27 -53.09
C PRO A 388 -27.05 1.49 -53.29
N ASP A 389 -27.39 2.68 -53.76
CA ASP A 389 -28.77 3.17 -53.87
C ASP A 389 -29.64 2.37 -54.85
N ALA A 390 -30.95 2.32 -54.60
CA ALA A 390 -31.86 1.45 -55.34
C ALA A 390 -32.22 2.00 -56.73
N VAL A 391 -31.65 1.39 -57.79
CA VAL A 391 -32.01 1.73 -59.18
C VAL A 391 -33.44 1.28 -59.50
N THR A 392 -34.34 2.25 -59.64
CA THR A 392 -35.72 2.05 -60.08
C THR A 392 -35.77 1.75 -61.59
N ASN A 393 -36.33 0.59 -61.96
CA ASN A 393 -36.71 0.30 -63.34
C ASN A 393 -38.17 0.71 -63.61
N GLU A 394 -38.38 1.64 -64.56
CA GLU A 394 -39.70 1.83 -65.18
C GLU A 394 -39.99 0.73 -66.22
N PRO A 395 -41.26 0.34 -66.42
CA PRO A 395 -41.65 -0.60 -67.47
C PRO A 395 -41.90 0.10 -68.82
N ALA A 396 -41.54 -0.56 -69.92
CA ALA A 396 -41.87 -0.10 -71.28
C ALA A 396 -42.21 -1.26 -72.22
N ALA A 397 -43.33 -1.10 -72.94
CA ALA A 397 -43.89 -1.98 -73.99
C ALA A 397 -44.33 -3.40 -73.57
#